data_AF-E9DM93-F1
#
_entry.id   AF-E9DM93-F1
#
_cell.length_a   1.000
_cell.length_b   1.000
_cell.length_c   1.000
_cell.angle_alpha   90.00
_cell.angle_beta   90.00
_cell.angle_gamma   90.00
#
_symmetry.space_group_name_H-M   'P 1'
#
loop_
_entity.id
_entity.type
_entity.pdbx_description
1 polymer ?
#
loop_
_entity_poly.entity_id
_entity_poly.type
_entity_poly.pdbx_seq_one_letter_code
_entity_poly.pdbx_strand_id
1 'polypeptide(L)'
;MRFLNYTFEQSQSLVTKETVEKLNQKGSWKRFIGLFITSILIYFSSIAVPLFIKGLTVEQSPTFSWIQWPMIFLYLIMYLVYLLFSIRYRKSPMKLKFCTYFYMVVLLAIFTVCAGIMMMTRRNIVSILSGAMFLLSIYYLIRTVPRKLKEAVQNQTEFSPMVALVTEKISDGLVFLGGTGITAGLVLFDRSTGSNLRGSIDAVLLPIMPAIFVFATYVFSIDLLRGYYLFKYSEQYREQFGYSAKDWYGEKSKEYRRMLG
;
A
#
# COMPACT_ATOMS: atom_id res chain seq x y z
N MET A 1 6.77 -6.00 17.47
CA MET A 1 7.17 -7.39 17.13
C MET A 1 6.19 -8.49 17.59
N ARG A 2 5.21 -8.25 18.48
CA ARG A 2 4.21 -9.29 18.85
C ARG A 2 3.25 -9.72 17.72
N PHE A 3 3.06 -8.88 16.70
CA PHE A 3 2.14 -9.12 15.57
C PHE A 3 2.58 -10.16 14.53
N LEU A 4 3.78 -10.74 14.65
CA LEU A 4 4.27 -11.81 13.77
C LEU A 4 4.18 -13.21 14.42
N ASN A 5 3.84 -13.23 15.71
CA ASN A 5 3.83 -14.41 16.57
C ASN A 5 2.42 -14.81 17.01
N TYR A 6 1.38 -14.41 16.27
CA TYR A 6 0.04 -14.93 16.54
C TYR A 6 -0.02 -16.43 16.26
N THR A 7 -0.80 -17.13 17.09
CA THR A 7 -1.13 -18.56 16.92
C THR A 7 -2.08 -18.74 15.73
N PHE A 8 -2.31 -20.00 15.33
CA PHE A 8 -3.22 -20.33 14.25
C PHE A 8 -4.63 -19.79 14.48
N GLU A 9 -5.20 -20.07 15.66
CA GLU A 9 -6.53 -19.59 16.09
C GLU A 9 -6.62 -18.06 16.00
N GLN A 10 -5.59 -17.36 16.48
CA GLN A 10 -5.53 -15.90 16.42
C GLN A 10 -5.45 -15.38 14.99
N SER A 11 -4.73 -16.07 14.10
CA SER A 11 -4.61 -15.68 12.69
C SER A 11 -5.90 -15.85 11.88
N GLN A 12 -6.89 -16.61 12.35
CA GLN A 12 -8.20 -16.74 11.68
C GLN A 12 -8.99 -15.42 11.65
N SER A 13 -8.77 -14.51 12.61
CA SER A 13 -9.29 -13.14 12.56
C SER A 13 -8.75 -12.33 11.37
N LEU A 14 -7.60 -12.72 10.82
CA LEU A 14 -6.91 -12.03 9.72
C LEU A 14 -7.14 -12.72 8.37
N VAL A 15 -7.09 -14.05 8.35
CA VAL A 15 -7.15 -14.87 7.15
C VAL A 15 -8.51 -15.56 7.09
N THR A 16 -9.39 -15.02 6.26
CA THR A 16 -10.72 -15.57 6.00
C THR A 16 -10.77 -16.46 4.77
N LYS A 17 -11.86 -17.22 4.60
CA LYS A 17 -12.07 -18.10 3.44
C LYS A 17 -11.93 -17.34 2.12
N GLU A 18 -12.48 -16.12 2.03
CA GLU A 18 -12.33 -15.26 0.85
C GLU A 18 -10.86 -14.90 0.56
N THR A 19 -10.08 -14.64 1.62
CA THR A 19 -8.65 -14.34 1.51
C THR A 19 -7.92 -15.55 0.92
N VAL A 20 -8.26 -16.75 1.38
CA VAL A 20 -7.71 -18.00 0.84
C VAL A 20 -8.12 -18.23 -0.60
N GLU A 21 -9.38 -18.02 -0.97
CA GLU A 21 -9.85 -18.18 -2.35
C GLU A 21 -9.15 -17.20 -3.30
N LYS A 22 -9.08 -15.92 -2.93
CA LYS A 22 -8.32 -14.89 -3.66
C LYS A 22 -6.85 -15.26 -3.80
N LEU A 23 -6.25 -15.88 -2.77
CA LEU A 23 -4.85 -16.33 -2.78
C LEU A 23 -4.65 -17.69 -3.47
N ASN A 24 -5.65 -18.54 -3.60
CA ASN A 24 -5.50 -19.85 -4.23
C ASN A 24 -5.78 -19.84 -5.74
N GLN A 25 -6.43 -18.80 -6.29
CA GLN A 25 -6.61 -18.65 -7.74
C GLN A 25 -5.28 -18.75 -8.51
N LYS A 26 -5.17 -19.63 -9.52
CA LYS A 26 -3.95 -19.77 -10.33
C LYS A 26 -3.56 -18.42 -10.95
N GLY A 27 -2.33 -17.99 -10.69
CA GLY A 27 -1.79 -16.75 -11.25
C GLY A 27 -1.67 -16.84 -12.77
N SER A 28 -2.34 -15.95 -13.49
CA SER A 28 -2.18 -15.82 -14.94
C SER A 28 -0.86 -15.14 -15.29
N TRP A 29 -0.29 -15.47 -16.46
CA TRP A 29 0.83 -14.73 -17.05
C TRP A 29 0.54 -13.23 -17.19
N LYS A 30 -0.74 -12.87 -17.34
CA LYS A 30 -1.23 -11.48 -17.35
C LYS A 30 -0.83 -10.69 -16.09
N ARG A 31 -0.56 -11.36 -14.95
CA ARG A 31 -0.10 -10.70 -13.72
C ARG A 31 1.28 -10.05 -13.87
N PHE A 32 2.18 -10.67 -14.63
CA PHE A 32 3.53 -10.14 -14.85
C PHE A 32 3.50 -8.86 -15.66
N ILE A 33 2.67 -8.85 -16.70
CA ILE A 33 2.41 -7.69 -17.56
C ILE A 33 1.72 -6.60 -16.74
N GLY A 34 0.69 -6.95 -15.97
CA GLY A 34 0.00 -6.02 -15.08
C GLY A 34 0.95 -5.34 -14.09
N LEU A 35 1.81 -6.10 -13.41
CA LEU A 35 2.77 -5.55 -12.46
C LEU A 35 3.88 -4.73 -13.13
N PHE A 36 4.28 -5.08 -14.35
CA PHE A 36 5.20 -4.26 -15.13
C PHE A 36 4.57 -2.89 -15.45
N ILE A 37 3.33 -2.90 -15.95
CA ILE A 37 2.56 -1.69 -16.21
C ILE A 37 2.37 -0.87 -14.93
N THR A 38 2.02 -1.50 -13.81
CA THR A 38 1.90 -0.83 -12.51
C THR A 38 3.22 -0.21 -12.07
N SER A 39 4.35 -0.89 -12.26
CA SER A 39 5.67 -0.36 -11.92
C SER A 39 6.00 0.87 -12.77
N ILE A 40 5.72 0.82 -14.07
CA ILE A 40 5.85 1.96 -14.98
C ILE A 40 4.93 3.12 -14.56
N LEU A 41 3.66 2.83 -14.25
CA LEU A 41 2.70 3.83 -13.80
C LEU A 41 3.15 4.52 -12.51
N ILE A 42 3.64 3.76 -11.53
CA ILE A 42 4.16 4.30 -10.27
C ILE A 42 5.39 5.16 -10.52
N TYR A 43 6.29 4.75 -11.42
CA TYR A 43 7.44 5.57 -11.82
C TYR A 43 7.02 6.87 -12.51
N PHE A 44 6.10 6.83 -13.48
CA PHE A 44 5.61 8.06 -14.10
C PHE A 44 4.87 8.94 -13.09
N SER A 45 4.13 8.33 -12.16
CA SER A 45 3.48 9.05 -11.08
C SER A 45 4.49 9.69 -10.12
N SER A 46 5.64 9.06 -9.87
CA SER A 46 6.70 9.66 -9.04
C SER A 46 7.35 10.88 -9.68
N ILE A 47 7.20 11.06 -11.00
CA ILE A 47 7.63 12.27 -11.74
C ILE A 47 6.49 13.26 -11.91
N ALA A 48 5.32 12.78 -12.32
CA ALA A 48 4.14 13.60 -12.61
C ALA A 48 3.59 14.27 -11.36
N VAL A 49 3.57 13.57 -10.22
CA VAL A 49 3.12 14.14 -8.94
C VAL A 49 3.96 15.37 -8.58
N PRO A 50 5.31 15.33 -8.58
CA PRO A 50 6.15 16.52 -8.41
C PRO A 50 5.92 17.66 -9.41
N LEU A 51 5.70 17.35 -10.69
CA LEU A 51 5.42 18.37 -11.72
C LEU A 51 4.09 19.06 -11.48
N PHE A 52 3.05 18.26 -11.23
CA PHE A 52 1.72 18.72 -10.88
C PHE A 52 1.76 19.62 -9.63
N ILE A 53 2.44 19.14 -8.59
CA ILE A 53 2.72 19.85 -7.34
C ILE A 53 3.34 21.22 -7.66
N LYS A 54 4.45 21.27 -8.41
CA LYS A 54 5.14 22.54 -8.72
C LYS A 54 4.38 23.46 -9.68
N GLY A 55 3.23 23.03 -10.22
CA GLY A 55 2.48 23.80 -11.22
C GLY A 55 3.20 23.92 -12.57
N LEU A 56 4.27 23.16 -12.79
CA LEU A 56 5.10 23.20 -13.98
C LEU A 56 4.52 22.28 -15.04
N THR A 57 4.52 22.73 -16.30
CA THR A 57 4.29 21.84 -17.44
C THR A 57 5.55 21.00 -17.69
N VAL A 58 5.38 19.85 -18.37
CA VAL A 58 6.50 18.96 -18.74
C VAL A 58 7.59 19.72 -19.51
N GLU A 59 7.19 20.72 -20.30
CA GLU A 59 8.08 21.58 -21.10
C GLU A 59 8.87 22.61 -20.27
N GLN A 60 8.31 23.10 -19.15
CA GLN A 60 8.92 24.15 -18.32
C GLN A 60 9.96 23.63 -17.31
N SER A 61 10.14 22.31 -17.23
CA SER A 61 11.08 21.67 -16.31
C SER A 61 12.04 20.73 -17.04
N PRO A 62 12.90 21.23 -17.96
CA PRO A 62 13.82 20.38 -18.70
C PRO A 62 15.04 19.95 -17.87
N THR A 63 15.04 20.16 -16.55
CA THR A 63 16.05 19.53 -15.69
C THR A 63 15.62 18.09 -15.39
N PHE A 64 15.55 17.28 -16.44
CA PHE A 64 15.59 15.82 -16.34
C PHE A 64 16.96 15.46 -15.76
N SER A 65 17.07 15.53 -14.43
CA SER A 65 18.36 15.58 -13.77
C SER A 65 19.01 14.19 -13.76
N TRP A 66 20.33 14.18 -13.59
CA TRP A 66 21.11 12.97 -13.33
C TRP A 66 20.54 12.07 -12.21
N ILE A 67 19.67 12.60 -11.34
CA ILE A 67 19.06 11.90 -10.21
C ILE A 67 17.91 10.97 -10.62
N GLN A 68 17.29 11.16 -11.79
CA GLN A 68 16.20 10.28 -12.27
C GLN A 68 16.74 8.94 -12.78
N TRP A 69 17.97 8.90 -13.33
CA TRP A 69 18.61 7.67 -13.81
C TRP A 69 18.79 6.62 -12.70
N PRO A 70 19.38 6.94 -11.52
CA PRO A 70 19.41 6.04 -10.38
C PRO A 70 18.03 5.50 -9.99
N MET A 71 16.99 6.32 -10.10
CA MET A 71 15.62 5.91 -9.76
C MET A 71 15.06 4.92 -10.79
N ILE A 72 15.25 5.17 -12.09
CA ILE A 72 14.91 4.21 -13.15
C ILE A 72 15.61 2.88 -12.91
N PHE A 73 16.93 2.92 -12.65
CA PHE A 73 17.69 1.71 -12.37
C PHE A 73 17.19 0.99 -11.12
N LEU A 74 16.82 1.70 -10.05
CA LEU A 74 16.23 1.12 -8.86
C LEU A 74 14.92 0.37 -9.17
N TYR A 75 13.97 1.01 -9.84
CA TYR A 75 12.69 0.38 -10.22
C TYR A 75 12.91 -0.81 -11.16
N LEU A 76 13.86 -0.70 -12.10
CA LEU A 76 14.21 -1.78 -13.02
C LEU A 76 14.85 -2.97 -12.28
N ILE A 77 15.85 -2.73 -11.43
CA ILE A 77 16.51 -3.76 -10.63
C ILE A 77 15.49 -4.45 -9.74
N MET A 78 14.62 -3.70 -9.08
CA MET A 78 13.55 -4.27 -8.26
C MET A 78 12.61 -5.17 -9.07
N TYR A 79 12.22 -4.74 -10.27
CA TYR A 79 11.38 -5.56 -11.16
C TYR A 79 12.11 -6.82 -11.63
N LEU A 80 13.41 -6.73 -11.94
CA LEU A 80 14.23 -7.89 -12.29
C LEU A 80 14.37 -8.87 -11.12
N VAL A 81 14.60 -8.37 -9.90
CA VAL A 81 14.59 -9.19 -8.68
C VAL A 81 13.23 -9.89 -8.55
N TYR A 82 12.13 -9.16 -8.70
CA TYR A 82 10.79 -9.75 -8.70
C TYR A 82 10.64 -10.85 -9.76
N LEU A 83 11.08 -10.62 -11.00
CA LEU A 83 11.04 -11.62 -12.07
C LEU A 83 11.85 -12.88 -11.72
N LEU A 84 13.06 -12.72 -11.20
CA LEU A 84 13.92 -13.84 -10.79
C LEU A 84 13.24 -14.69 -9.71
N PHE A 85 12.72 -14.05 -8.66
CA PHE A 85 11.96 -14.72 -7.61
C PHE A 85 10.70 -15.39 -8.16
N SER A 86 10.00 -14.71 -9.06
CA SER A 86 8.74 -15.19 -9.63
C SER A 86 8.95 -16.40 -10.57
N ILE A 87 10.05 -16.43 -11.33
CA ILE A 87 10.47 -17.60 -12.11
C ILE A 87 10.86 -18.75 -11.17
N ARG A 88 11.63 -18.46 -10.12
CA ARG A 88 12.07 -19.45 -9.11
C ARG A 88 10.88 -20.12 -8.41
N TYR A 89 9.85 -19.36 -8.08
CA TYR A 89 8.66 -19.81 -7.32
C TYR A 89 7.42 -20.07 -8.20
N ARG A 90 7.56 -20.12 -9.53
CA ARG A 90 6.45 -20.34 -10.49
C ARG A 90 5.62 -21.59 -10.20
N LYS A 91 6.23 -22.62 -9.61
CA LYS A 91 5.57 -23.92 -9.31
C LYS A 91 4.72 -23.91 -8.03
N SER A 92 4.76 -22.83 -7.24
CA SER A 92 4.05 -22.70 -5.97
C SER A 92 3.22 -21.41 -5.98
N PRO A 93 1.89 -21.48 -6.24
CA PRO A 93 1.05 -20.29 -6.44
C PRO A 93 1.01 -19.38 -5.21
N MET A 94 1.06 -19.94 -4.00
CA MET A 94 1.05 -19.16 -2.76
C MET A 94 2.32 -18.31 -2.56
N LYS A 95 3.51 -18.92 -2.65
CA LYS A 95 4.79 -18.19 -2.54
C LYS A 95 4.91 -17.11 -3.61
N LEU A 96 4.40 -17.40 -4.80
CA LEU A 96 4.37 -16.49 -5.92
C LEU A 96 3.50 -15.25 -5.63
N LYS A 97 2.32 -15.41 -5.02
CA LYS A 97 1.46 -14.28 -4.63
C LYS A 97 2.04 -13.48 -3.46
N PHE A 98 2.57 -14.16 -2.45
CA PHE A 98 3.27 -13.50 -1.35
C PHE A 98 4.40 -12.59 -1.86
N CYS A 99 5.23 -13.10 -2.78
CA CYS A 99 6.29 -12.32 -3.43
C CYS A 99 5.75 -11.10 -4.20
N THR A 100 4.58 -11.23 -4.84
CA THR A 100 3.93 -10.08 -5.50
C THR A 100 3.41 -9.04 -4.53
N TYR A 101 2.73 -9.43 -3.45
CA TYR A 101 2.28 -8.46 -2.45
C TYR A 101 3.47 -7.77 -1.81
N PHE A 102 4.53 -8.51 -1.51
CA PHE A 102 5.77 -7.96 -0.98
C PHE A 102 6.35 -6.91 -1.95
N TYR A 103 6.49 -7.26 -3.23
CA TYR A 103 6.96 -6.34 -4.26
C TYR A 103 6.09 -5.07 -4.36
N MET A 104 4.75 -5.22 -4.38
CA MET A 104 3.85 -4.07 -4.44
C MET A 104 3.96 -3.15 -3.21
N VAL A 105 4.04 -3.73 -2.01
CA VAL A 105 4.20 -2.95 -0.77
C VAL A 105 5.51 -2.17 -0.78
N VAL A 106 6.62 -2.79 -1.21
CA VAL A 106 7.92 -2.10 -1.29
C VAL A 106 7.87 -0.97 -2.32
N LEU A 107 7.29 -1.21 -3.51
CA LEU A 107 7.12 -0.15 -4.52
C LEU A 107 6.29 1.03 -4.02
N LEU A 108 5.15 0.75 -3.38
CA LEU A 108 4.27 1.77 -2.83
C LEU A 108 4.92 2.52 -1.67
N ALA A 109 5.70 1.83 -0.82
CA ALA A 109 6.45 2.46 0.26
C ALA A 109 7.50 3.42 -0.28
N ILE A 110 8.28 3.00 -1.29
CA ILE A 110 9.28 3.86 -1.95
C ILE A 110 8.57 5.09 -2.55
N PHE A 111 7.49 4.89 -3.30
CA PHE A 111 6.72 5.98 -3.88
C PHE A 111 6.21 6.95 -2.82
N THR A 112 5.64 6.44 -1.73
CA THR A 112 5.06 7.23 -0.64
C THR A 112 6.11 8.05 0.09
N VAL A 113 7.28 7.46 0.38
CA VAL A 113 8.40 8.18 1.00
C VAL A 113 8.94 9.25 0.07
N CYS A 114 9.14 8.93 -1.22
CA CYS A 114 9.66 9.90 -2.19
C CYS A 114 8.67 11.06 -2.39
N ALA A 115 7.38 10.76 -2.56
CA ALA A 115 6.33 11.77 -2.67
C ALA A 115 6.26 12.65 -1.41
N GLY A 116 6.32 12.05 -0.22
CA GLY A 116 6.33 12.77 1.05
C GLY A 116 7.51 13.73 1.20
N ILE A 117 8.74 13.26 0.95
CA ILE A 117 9.97 14.09 1.02
C ILE A 117 9.89 15.26 0.03
N MET A 118 9.45 15.00 -1.20
CA MET A 118 9.32 16.05 -2.21
C MET A 118 8.26 17.09 -1.84
N MET A 119 7.12 16.66 -1.29
CA MET A 119 6.09 17.58 -0.79
C MET A 119 6.60 18.45 0.36
N MET A 120 7.49 17.92 1.21
CA MET A 120 8.15 18.63 2.32
C MET A 120 9.28 19.58 1.89
N THR A 121 9.72 19.53 0.62
CA THR A 121 10.85 20.35 0.14
C THR A 121 10.43 21.78 -0.24
N ARG A 122 9.13 22.04 -0.40
CA ARG A 122 8.65 23.40 -0.71
C ARG A 122 8.76 24.26 0.55
N ARG A 123 9.46 25.39 0.50
CA ARG A 123 9.56 26.31 1.66
C ARG A 123 8.28 27.17 1.79
N ASN A 124 7.11 26.54 1.83
CA ASN A 124 5.82 27.20 1.98
C ASN A 124 4.98 26.53 3.09
N ILE A 125 3.97 27.26 3.59
CA ILE A 125 3.11 26.80 4.70
C ILE A 125 2.42 25.47 4.35
N VAL A 126 1.97 25.32 3.10
CA VAL A 126 1.33 24.08 2.59
C VAL A 126 2.24 22.87 2.73
N SER A 127 3.56 23.03 2.51
CA SER A 127 4.55 21.97 2.68
C SER A 127 4.77 21.58 4.13
N ILE A 128 4.81 22.56 5.03
CA ILE A 128 4.91 22.32 6.48
C ILE A 128 3.68 21.52 6.94
N LEU A 129 2.49 21.91 6.48
CA LEU A 129 1.24 21.21 6.79
C LEU A 129 1.21 19.79 6.20
N SER A 130 1.69 19.62 4.97
CA SER A 130 1.82 18.31 4.30
C SER A 130 2.79 17.39 5.04
N GLY A 131 3.94 17.92 5.49
CA GLY A 131 4.90 17.17 6.32
C GLY A 131 4.34 16.78 7.68
N ALA A 132 3.64 17.70 8.36
CA ALA A 132 2.95 17.42 9.60
C ALA A 132 1.89 16.31 9.42
N MET A 133 1.08 16.39 8.36
CA MET A 133 0.09 15.36 8.02
C MET A 133 0.73 14.02 7.68
N PHE A 134 1.86 14.00 6.99
CA PHE A 134 2.61 12.79 6.68
C PHE A 134 3.09 12.08 7.96
N LEU A 135 3.75 12.83 8.86
CA LEU A 135 4.24 12.32 10.14
C LEU A 135 3.08 11.88 11.06
N LEU A 136 2.01 12.67 11.13
CA LEU A 136 0.83 12.36 11.93
C LEU A 136 0.13 11.10 11.41
N SER A 137 0.06 10.91 10.09
CA SER A 137 -0.51 9.69 9.49
C SER A 137 0.33 8.46 9.80
N ILE A 138 1.66 8.55 9.70
CA ILE A 138 2.56 7.46 10.09
C ILE A 138 2.40 7.13 11.58
N TYR A 139 2.41 8.15 12.44
CA TYR A 139 2.23 7.99 13.88
C TYR A 139 0.87 7.36 14.23
N TYR A 140 -0.21 7.85 13.60
CA TYR A 140 -1.56 7.31 13.76
C TYR A 140 -1.60 5.82 13.40
N LEU A 141 -1.03 5.43 12.26
CA LEU A 141 -0.96 4.03 11.87
C LEU A 141 -0.17 3.18 12.86
N ILE A 142 1.03 3.63 13.25
CA ILE A 142 1.88 2.90 14.20
C ILE A 142 1.16 2.68 15.54
N ARG A 143 0.28 3.59 15.96
CA ARG A 143 -0.45 3.47 17.22
C ARG A 143 -1.76 2.69 17.08
N THR A 144 -2.58 3.02 16.08
CA THR A 144 -3.94 2.52 15.94
C THR A 144 -3.97 1.09 15.41
N VAL A 145 -3.11 0.76 14.45
CA VAL A 145 -3.11 -0.55 13.77
C VAL A 145 -2.78 -1.68 14.75
N PRO A 146 -1.65 -1.64 15.48
CA PRO A 146 -1.36 -2.60 16.56
C PRO A 146 -2.52 -2.84 17.51
N ARG A 147 -3.19 -1.77 17.93
CA ARG A 147 -4.27 -1.83 18.90
C ARG A 147 -5.51 -2.48 18.30
N LYS A 148 -5.95 -2.03 17.13
CA LYS A 148 -7.13 -2.56 16.43
C LYS A 148 -6.94 -4.01 16.01
N LEU A 149 -5.73 -4.36 15.59
CA LEU A 149 -5.36 -5.73 15.26
C LEU A 149 -5.43 -6.62 16.51
N LYS A 150 -4.95 -6.16 17.67
CA LYS A 150 -5.07 -6.89 18.93
C LYS A 150 -6.52 -7.03 19.37
N GLU A 151 -7.32 -5.98 19.27
CA GLU A 151 -8.76 -6.00 19.59
C GLU A 151 -9.52 -7.01 18.71
N ALA A 152 -9.27 -7.03 17.39
CA ALA A 152 -9.88 -8.00 16.47
C ALA A 152 -9.48 -9.45 16.79
N VAL A 153 -8.20 -9.69 17.09
CA VAL A 153 -7.69 -11.01 17.49
C VAL A 153 -8.32 -11.48 18.82
N GLN A 154 -8.45 -10.59 19.81
CA GLN A 154 -9.04 -10.93 21.10
C GLN A 154 -10.54 -11.22 21.01
N ASN A 155 -11.26 -10.46 20.19
CA ASN A 155 -12.69 -10.60 20.01
C ASN A 155 -13.07 -11.64 18.94
N GLN A 156 -12.07 -12.28 18.30
CA GLN A 156 -12.25 -13.21 17.18
C GLN A 156 -13.11 -12.64 16.03
N THR A 157 -13.02 -11.33 15.79
CA THR A 157 -13.74 -10.66 14.70
C THR A 157 -12.87 -10.53 13.46
N GLU A 158 -13.50 -10.52 12.28
CA GLU A 158 -12.76 -10.33 11.03
C GLU A 158 -12.13 -8.93 10.96
N PHE A 159 -10.81 -8.90 10.79
CA PHE A 159 -10.09 -7.65 10.66
C PHE A 159 -10.20 -7.09 9.23
N SER A 160 -10.99 -6.03 9.08
CA SER A 160 -11.04 -5.24 7.85
C SER A 160 -10.08 -4.04 7.91
N PRO A 161 -9.06 -3.96 7.03
CA PRO A 161 -8.10 -2.86 7.04
C PRO A 161 -8.74 -1.51 6.78
N MET A 162 -9.78 -1.43 5.94
CA MET A 162 -10.42 -0.15 5.62
C MET A 162 -11.29 0.37 6.77
N VAL A 163 -12.04 -0.51 7.44
CA VAL A 163 -12.86 -0.18 8.61
C VAL A 163 -11.97 0.21 9.80
N ALA A 164 -10.80 -0.42 9.94
CA ALA A 164 -9.82 -0.05 10.95
C ALA A 164 -9.23 1.35 10.74
N LEU A 165 -9.20 1.84 9.50
CA LEU A 165 -8.70 3.18 9.15
C LEU A 165 -9.80 4.24 9.22
N VAL A 166 -10.95 3.98 8.62
CA VAL A 166 -12.10 4.90 8.58
C VAL A 166 -12.94 4.67 9.82
N THR A 167 -12.45 5.14 10.96
CA THR A 167 -13.24 5.20 12.19
C THR A 167 -14.34 6.26 12.05
N GLU A 168 -15.47 6.11 12.75
CA GLU A 168 -16.54 7.13 12.81
C GLU A 168 -16.00 8.54 13.01
N LYS A 169 -15.04 8.72 13.93
CA LYS A 169 -14.38 10.01 14.18
C LYS A 169 -13.67 10.63 12.96
N ILE A 170 -13.09 9.81 12.09
CA ILE A 170 -12.44 10.30 10.86
C ILE A 170 -13.50 10.63 9.81
N SER A 171 -14.55 9.81 9.70
CA SER A 171 -15.70 10.09 8.84
C SER A 171 -16.39 11.39 9.24
N ASP A 172 -16.71 11.55 10.53
CA ASP A 172 -17.31 12.75 11.10
C ASP A 172 -16.40 13.97 10.91
N GLY A 173 -15.09 13.79 11.09
CA GLY A 173 -14.10 14.84 10.83
C GLY A 173 -14.06 15.26 9.35
N LEU A 174 -14.20 14.32 8.42
CA LEU A 174 -14.21 14.59 6.98
C LEU A 174 -15.51 15.30 6.56
N VAL A 175 -16.65 14.84 7.09
CA VAL A 175 -17.96 15.46 6.91
C VAL A 175 -17.98 16.86 7.53
N PHE A 176 -17.34 17.04 8.69
CA PHE A 176 -17.18 18.34 9.34
C PHE A 176 -16.32 19.27 8.49
N LEU A 177 -15.14 18.82 8.02
CA LEU A 177 -14.25 19.62 7.17
C LEU A 177 -14.94 20.04 5.85
N GLY A 178 -15.64 19.11 5.20
CA GLY A 178 -16.37 19.37 3.96
C GLY A 178 -17.64 20.21 4.16
N GLY A 179 -18.39 19.97 5.23
CA GLY A 179 -19.72 20.54 5.47
C GLY A 179 -19.76 21.86 6.22
N THR A 180 -18.75 22.18 7.05
CA THR A 180 -18.75 23.43 7.86
C THR A 180 -18.18 24.64 7.14
N GLY A 181 -17.80 24.50 5.87
CA GLY A 181 -17.22 25.60 5.11
C GLY A 181 -15.77 25.92 5.49
N ILE A 182 -15.09 25.12 6.34
CA ILE A 182 -13.63 25.26 6.60
C ILE A 182 -12.85 25.13 5.29
N THR A 183 -13.24 24.17 4.44
CA THR A 183 -12.65 24.00 3.11
C THR A 183 -12.88 25.25 2.23
N ALA A 184 -14.07 25.86 2.31
CA ALA A 184 -14.39 27.11 1.62
C ALA A 184 -13.62 28.30 2.22
N GLY A 185 -13.44 28.38 3.54
CA GLY A 185 -12.68 29.41 4.25
C GLY A 185 -11.18 29.36 3.92
N LEU A 186 -10.60 28.16 3.81
CA LEU A 186 -9.23 27.96 3.32
C LEU A 186 -9.09 28.45 1.87
N VAL A 187 -10.05 28.14 1.00
CA VAL A 187 -10.06 28.61 -0.39
C VAL A 187 -10.21 30.13 -0.46
N LEU A 188 -11.08 30.73 0.35
CA LEU A 188 -11.30 32.17 0.40
C LEU A 188 -10.11 32.92 1.00
N PHE A 189 -9.47 32.36 2.03
CA PHE A 189 -8.25 32.90 2.64
C PHE A 189 -7.05 32.83 1.69
N ASP A 190 -6.89 31.70 0.98
CA ASP A 190 -5.83 31.59 -0.02
C ASP A 190 -6.07 32.57 -1.18
N ARG A 191 -7.32 32.75 -1.62
CA ARG A 191 -7.67 33.79 -2.61
C ARG A 191 -7.46 35.21 -2.11
N SER A 192 -7.66 35.50 -0.82
CA SER A 192 -7.41 36.85 -0.29
C SER A 192 -5.93 37.22 -0.31
N THR A 193 -5.04 36.23 -0.39
CA THR A 193 -3.60 36.44 -0.61
C THR A 193 -3.20 36.57 -2.10
N GLY A 194 -4.18 36.61 -3.01
CA GLY A 194 -3.97 36.81 -4.44
C GLY A 194 -3.76 35.52 -5.25
N SER A 195 -4.12 34.35 -4.70
CA SER A 195 -3.98 33.08 -5.41
C SER A 195 -5.10 32.82 -6.44
N ASN A 196 -4.76 32.15 -7.53
CA ASN A 196 -5.73 31.71 -8.55
C ASN A 196 -6.51 30.48 -8.07
N LEU A 197 -7.65 30.15 -8.73
CA LEU A 197 -8.49 28.97 -8.41
C LEU A 197 -7.68 27.67 -8.24
N ARG A 198 -6.65 27.47 -9.08
CA ARG A 198 -5.74 26.31 -8.99
C ARG A 198 -4.90 26.31 -7.70
N GLY A 199 -4.39 27.48 -7.29
CA GLY A 199 -3.64 27.63 -6.04
C GLY A 199 -4.49 27.31 -4.81
N SER A 200 -5.76 27.73 -4.82
CA SER A 200 -6.69 27.46 -3.72
C SER A 200 -7.07 25.97 -3.62
N ILE A 201 -7.22 25.28 -4.75
CA ILE A 201 -7.43 23.81 -4.79
C ILE A 201 -6.19 23.10 -4.25
N ASP A 202 -5.00 23.52 -4.67
CA ASP A 202 -3.73 22.96 -4.21
C ASP A 202 -3.52 23.16 -2.71
N ALA A 203 -3.91 24.31 -2.16
CA ALA A 203 -3.81 24.63 -0.73
C ALA A 203 -4.63 23.68 0.16
N VAL A 204 -5.74 23.16 -0.36
CA VAL A 204 -6.61 22.19 0.34
C VAL A 204 -6.13 20.75 0.14
N LEU A 205 -5.76 20.39 -1.09
CA LEU A 205 -5.50 19.00 -1.47
C LEU A 205 -4.10 18.52 -1.08
N LEU A 206 -3.07 19.34 -1.29
CA LEU A 206 -1.67 18.98 -1.09
C LEU A 206 -1.31 18.56 0.34
N PRO A 207 -1.88 19.16 1.39
CA PRO A 207 -1.63 18.71 2.76
C PRO A 207 -2.13 17.31 3.05
N ILE A 208 -3.19 16.85 2.36
CA ILE A 208 -3.86 15.58 2.65
C ILE A 208 -3.26 14.42 1.83
N MET A 209 -2.67 14.71 0.67
CA MET A 209 -2.09 13.71 -0.23
C MET A 209 -1.09 12.73 0.41
N PRO A 210 -0.13 13.15 1.24
CA PRO A 210 0.77 12.20 1.90
C PRO A 210 0.04 11.22 2.81
N ALA A 211 -1.01 11.66 3.51
CA ALA A 211 -1.83 10.80 4.36
C ALA A 211 -2.52 9.71 3.53
N ILE A 212 -3.06 10.07 2.37
CA ILE A 212 -3.69 9.12 1.43
C ILE A 212 -2.69 8.06 0.98
N PHE A 213 -1.48 8.45 0.58
CA PHE A 213 -0.46 7.49 0.14
C PHE A 213 0.02 6.57 1.27
N VAL A 214 0.14 7.09 2.49
CA VAL A 214 0.47 6.31 3.69
C VAL A 214 -0.63 5.29 3.99
N PHE A 215 -1.91 5.70 3.94
CA PHE A 215 -3.04 4.80 4.13
C PHE A 215 -3.14 3.74 3.03
N ALA A 216 -2.94 4.11 1.77
CA ALA A 216 -2.93 3.16 0.66
C ALA A 216 -1.85 2.09 0.86
N THR A 217 -0.61 2.50 1.14
CA THR A 217 0.52 1.59 1.40
C THR A 217 0.22 0.65 2.57
N TYR A 218 -0.45 1.15 3.60
CA TYR A 218 -0.86 0.35 4.75
C TYR A 218 -1.88 -0.74 4.40
N VAL A 219 -2.92 -0.42 3.63
CA VAL A 219 -3.92 -1.42 3.22
C VAL A 219 -3.24 -2.60 2.52
N PHE A 220 -2.33 -2.34 1.59
CA PHE A 220 -1.55 -3.38 0.93
C PHE A 220 -0.60 -4.14 1.88
N SER A 221 -0.10 -3.47 2.93
CA SER A 221 0.74 -4.11 3.95
C SER A 221 -0.03 -5.11 4.82
N ILE A 222 -1.34 -4.91 5.02
CA ILE A 222 -2.19 -5.90 5.69
C ILE A 222 -2.40 -7.14 4.83
N ASP A 223 -2.57 -6.98 3.52
CA ASP A 223 -2.66 -8.13 2.62
C ASP A 223 -1.34 -8.94 2.58
N LEU A 224 -0.19 -8.27 2.70
CA LEU A 224 1.09 -8.94 2.91
C LEU A 224 1.11 -9.74 4.23
N LEU A 225 0.60 -9.16 5.33
CA LEU A 225 0.52 -9.84 6.63
C LEU A 225 -0.42 -11.06 6.58
N ARG A 226 -1.56 -10.95 5.88
CA ARG A 226 -2.47 -12.08 5.62
C ARG A 226 -1.76 -13.19 4.84
N GLY A 227 -1.03 -12.83 3.79
CA GLY A 227 -0.21 -13.77 3.03
C GLY A 227 0.88 -14.45 3.87
N TYR A 228 1.49 -13.73 4.81
CA TYR A 228 2.48 -14.28 5.74
C TYR A 228 1.85 -15.34 6.66
N TYR A 229 0.69 -15.07 7.26
CA TYR A 229 0.02 -16.02 8.14
C TYR A 229 -0.52 -17.25 7.40
N LEU A 230 -1.05 -17.05 6.19
CA LEU A 230 -1.44 -18.16 5.32
C LEU A 230 -0.23 -19.06 5.01
N PHE A 231 0.95 -18.46 4.79
CA PHE A 231 2.17 -19.22 4.54
C PHE A 231 2.68 -19.94 5.80
N LYS A 232 2.63 -19.28 6.95
CA LYS A 232 3.10 -19.83 8.24
C LYS A 232 2.27 -21.04 8.69
N TYR A 233 0.95 -20.98 8.52
CA TYR A 233 0.01 -22.03 8.94
C TYR A 233 -0.64 -22.74 7.75
N SER A 234 0.12 -22.96 6.68
CA SER A 234 -0.41 -23.42 5.39
C SER A 234 -1.14 -24.76 5.46
N GLU A 235 -0.63 -25.74 6.21
CA GLU A 235 -1.30 -27.04 6.39
C GLU A 235 -2.61 -26.91 7.16
N GLN A 236 -2.59 -26.17 8.26
CA GLN A 236 -3.76 -26.02 9.12
C GLN A 236 -4.89 -25.31 8.38
N TYR A 237 -4.58 -24.30 7.57
CA TYR A 237 -5.57 -23.67 6.69
C TYR A 237 -6.03 -24.59 5.55
N ARG A 238 -5.13 -25.40 4.98
CA ARG A 238 -5.50 -26.39 3.96
C ARG A 238 -6.53 -27.37 4.49
N GLU A 239 -6.28 -27.92 5.69
CA GLU A 239 -7.17 -28.88 6.36
C GLU A 239 -8.47 -28.22 6.80
N GLN A 240 -8.40 -27.04 7.43
CA GLN A 240 -9.58 -26.29 7.86
C GLN A 240 -10.56 -26.00 6.71
N PHE A 241 -10.04 -25.66 5.52
CA PHE A 241 -10.86 -25.36 4.35
C PHE A 241 -11.07 -26.55 3.40
N GLY A 242 -10.61 -27.75 3.75
CA GLY A 242 -10.85 -28.98 3.01
C GLY A 242 -10.15 -29.09 1.65
N TYR A 243 -9.04 -28.38 1.43
CA TYR A 243 -8.30 -28.45 0.16
C TYR A 243 -7.40 -29.69 0.08
N SER A 244 -7.35 -30.32 -1.09
CA SER A 244 -6.38 -31.38 -1.35
C SER A 244 -4.96 -30.80 -1.40
N ALA A 245 -3.94 -31.57 -0.99
CA ALA A 245 -2.54 -31.14 -1.07
C ALA A 245 -2.13 -30.79 -2.52
N LYS A 246 -2.71 -31.51 -3.48
CA LYS A 246 -2.53 -31.28 -4.91
C LYS A 246 -3.06 -29.91 -5.36
N ASP A 247 -4.24 -29.53 -4.90
CA ASP A 247 -4.87 -28.26 -5.28
C ASP A 247 -4.26 -27.07 -4.53
N TRP A 248 -3.81 -27.28 -3.29
CA TRP A 248 -3.24 -26.24 -2.44
C TRP A 248 -1.81 -25.86 -2.83
N TYR A 249 -0.93 -26.85 -2.97
CA TYR A 249 0.48 -26.62 -3.31
C TYR A 249 0.76 -26.65 -4.81
N GLY A 250 -0.06 -27.40 -5.56
CA GLY A 250 0.15 -27.70 -6.96
C GLY A 250 0.94 -28.98 -7.18
N GLU A 251 0.56 -29.75 -8.20
CA GLU A 251 1.16 -31.05 -8.57
C GLU A 251 2.69 -31.03 -8.73
N LYS A 252 3.28 -29.90 -9.16
CA LYS A 252 4.71 -29.77 -9.45
C LYS A 252 5.52 -29.16 -8.29
N SER A 253 4.86 -28.84 -7.18
CA SER A 253 5.49 -28.22 -6.01
C SER A 253 6.45 -29.19 -5.31
N LYS A 254 7.30 -28.63 -4.44
CA LYS A 254 8.18 -29.46 -3.59
C LYS A 254 7.41 -30.00 -2.39
N GLU A 255 6.47 -29.24 -1.83
CA GLU A 255 5.63 -29.69 -0.71
C GLU A 255 4.79 -30.91 -1.10
N TYR A 256 4.07 -30.86 -2.22
CA TYR A 256 3.27 -31.98 -2.69
C TYR A 256 4.11 -33.24 -2.96
N ARG A 257 5.29 -33.09 -3.55
CA ARG A 257 6.18 -34.23 -3.82
C ARG A 257 6.71 -34.88 -2.54
N ARG A 258 7.03 -34.10 -1.50
CA ARG A 258 7.41 -34.65 -0.19
C ARG A 258 6.27 -35.39 0.51
N MET A 259 5.02 -35.05 0.23
CA MET A 259 3.87 -35.77 0.78
C MET A 259 3.58 -37.09 0.06
N LEU A 260 4.12 -37.28 -1.15
CA LEU A 260 4.01 -38.51 -1.93
C LEU A 260 5.16 -39.49 -1.67
N GLY A 261 6.23 -39.07 -1.00
CA GLY A 261 7.46 -39.84 -0.76
C GLY A 261 8.70 -38.96 -0.71
#